data_AF-A0AA41W2B1-F1
#
_entry.id   AF-A0AA41W2B1-F1
#
_cell.length_a   1.000
_cell.length_b   1.000
_cell.length_c   1.000
_cell.angle_alpha   90.00
_cell.angle_beta   90.00
_cell.angle_gamma   90.00
#
_symmetry.space_group_name_H-M   'P 1'
#
loop_
_entity.id
_entity.type
_entity.pdbx_description
1 polymer ?
#
loop_
_entity_poly.entity_id
_entity_poly.type
_entity_poly.pdbx_seq_one_letter_code
_entity_poly.pdbx_strand_id
1 'polypeptide(L)' 'IFDIAKVPSTSFPTFDNLVRLEVDYIYSPAPISSLINFLHFSPNLESLIINQ' A
#
# COMPACT_ATOMS: atom_id res chain seq x y z
N ILE A 1 4.24 -14.06 -38.10
CA ILE A 1 3.30 -14.13 -36.95
C ILE A 1 4.02 -13.47 -35.80
N PHE A 2 3.56 -12.30 -35.35
CA PHE A 2 4.15 -11.60 -34.21
C PHE A 2 3.64 -12.27 -32.94
N ASP A 3 4.52 -12.98 -32.23
CA ASP A 3 4.24 -13.52 -30.91
C ASP A 3 4.04 -12.35 -29.94
N ILE A 4 2.80 -12.12 -29.53
CA ILE A 4 2.49 -11.16 -28.48
C ILE A 4 3.00 -11.79 -27.18
N ALA A 5 4.11 -11.27 -26.66
CA ALA A 5 4.60 -11.65 -25.34
C ALA A 5 3.47 -11.43 -24.32
N LYS A 6 2.98 -12.52 -23.71
CA LYS A 6 2.05 -12.44 -22.58
C LYS A 6 2.80 -11.81 -21.41
N VAL A 7 2.67 -10.51 -21.25
CA VAL A 7 3.07 -9.82 -20.03
C VAL A 7 2.27 -10.46 -18.89
N PRO A 8 2.91 -11.04 -17.86
CA PRO A 8 2.17 -11.50 -16.69
C PRO A 8 1.36 -10.32 -16.18
N SER A 9 0.07 -10.51 -15.91
CA SER A 9 -0.72 -9.55 -15.15
C SER A 9 0.01 -9.36 -13.82
N THR A 10 0.88 -8.37 -13.73
CA THR A 10 1.54 -8.04 -12.48
C THR A 10 0.41 -7.55 -11.60
N SER A 11 0.01 -8.37 -10.63
CA SER A 11 -0.82 -7.90 -9.53
C SER A 11 -0.21 -6.59 -9.04
N PHE A 12 -1.06 -5.58 -8.81
CA PHE A 12 -0.60 -4.37 -8.15
C PHE A 12 0.20 -4.79 -6.90
N PRO A 13 1.34 -4.15 -6.60
CA PRO A 13 2.12 -4.53 -5.44
C PRO A 13 1.22 -4.40 -4.20
N THR A 14 0.86 -5.54 -3.64
CA THR A 14 0.13 -5.64 -2.40
C THR A 14 1.15 -5.76 -1.27
N PHE A 15 0.88 -5.09 -0.17
CA PHE A 15 1.63 -5.18 1.08
C PHE A 15 1.10 -6.35 1.91
N ASP A 16 1.00 -7.55 1.32
CA ASP A 16 0.39 -8.73 1.96
C ASP A 16 1.17 -9.20 3.20
N ASN A 17 2.45 -8.87 3.29
CA ASN A 17 3.28 -9.20 4.46
C ASN A 17 3.23 -8.13 5.55
N LEU A 18 2.54 -7.01 5.31
CA LEU A 18 2.47 -5.91 6.26
C LEU A 18 1.36 -6.18 7.29
N VAL A 19 1.77 -6.54 8.51
CA VAL A 19 0.86 -6.81 9.64
C VAL A 19 0.67 -5.58 10.52
N ARG A 20 1.68 -4.72 10.61
CA ARG A 20 1.65 -3.51 11.44
C ARG A 20 2.23 -2.31 10.70
N LEU A 21 1.53 -1.18 10.79
CA LEU A 21 1.94 0.11 10.25
C LEU A 21 1.94 1.14 11.38
N GLU A 22 3.04 1.86 11.53
CA GLU A 22 3.18 2.96 12.48
C GLU A 22 3.53 4.23 11.72
N VAL A 23 2.73 5.27 11.92
CA VAL A 23 2.84 6.55 11.21
C VAL A 23 3.04 7.64 12.25
N ASP A 24 4.23 8.22 12.29
CA ASP A 24 4.46 9.45 13.04
C ASP A 24 3.94 10.63 12.23
N TYR A 25 2.91 11.29 12.74
CA TYR A 25 2.27 12.44 12.11
C TYR A 25 3.10 13.71 12.32
N ILE A 26 4.35 13.69 11.86
CA ILE A 26 5.25 14.85 11.92
C ILE A 26 4.82 15.86 10.87
N TYR A 27 3.81 16.68 11.16
CA TYR A 27 3.41 17.87 10.38
C TYR A 27 3.42 17.67 8.84
N SER A 28 3.07 16.47 8.38
CA SER A 28 3.23 16.14 6.98
C SER A 28 2.05 16.72 6.20
N PRO A 29 2.28 17.57 5.17
CA PRO A 29 1.22 18.00 4.26
C PRO A 29 0.73 16.86 3.35
N ALA A 30 1.27 15.64 3.53
CA ALA A 30 0.81 14.46 2.82
C ALA A 30 -0.69 14.27 3.07
N PRO A 31 -1.50 14.26 2.00
CA PRO A 31 -2.94 14.17 2.16
C PRO A 31 -3.29 12.81 2.76
N ILE A 32 -4.24 12.80 3.70
CA ILE A 32 -4.81 11.59 4.31
C ILE A 32 -5.22 10.56 3.24
N SER A 33 -5.58 11.03 2.04
CA SER A 33 -5.90 10.18 0.88
C SER A 33 -4.75 9.24 0.47
N SER A 34 -3.49 9.64 0.64
CA SER A 34 -2.33 8.77 0.38
C SER A 34 -2.26 7.60 1.37
N LEU A 35 -2.53 7.86 2.65
CA LEU A 35 -2.60 6.80 3.67
C LEU A 35 -3.77 5.86 3.37
N ILE A 36 -4.95 6.41 3.05
CA ILE A 36 -6.13 5.60 2.69
C ILE A 36 -5.83 4.70 1.48
N ASN A 37 -5.22 5.24 0.43
CA ASN A 37 -4.84 4.46 -0.74
C ASN A 37 -3.85 3.34 -0.39
N PHE A 38 -2.87 3.63 0.47
CA PHE A 38 -1.91 2.62 0.94
C PHE A 38 -2.61 1.46 1.69
N LEU A 39 -3.59 1.78 2.54
CA LEU A 39 -4.34 0.78 3.30
C LEU A 39 -5.15 -0.15 2.38
N HIS A 40 -5.66 0.33 1.24
CA HIS A 40 -6.34 -0.52 0.25
C HIS A 40 -5.42 -1.59 -0.36
N PHE A 41 -4.10 -1.38 -0.35
CA PHE A 41 -3.13 -2.36 -0.83
C PHE A 41 -2.52 -3.20 0.30
N SER A 42 -3.00 -3.09 1.55
CA SER A 42 -2.45 -3.77 2.72
C SER A 42 -3.47 -4.71 3.37
N PRO A 43 -3.90 -5.80 2.70
CA PRO A 43 -5.06 -6.58 3.10
C PRO A 43 -4.88 -7.36 4.41
N ASN A 44 -3.64 -7.63 4.82
CA ASN A 44 -3.31 -8.37 6.05
C ASN A 44 -2.88 -7.43 7.20
N LEU A 45 -3.14 -6.13 7.09
CA LEU A 45 -2.81 -5.19 8.15
C LEU A 45 -3.73 -5.38 9.35
N GLU A 46 -3.15 -5.75 10.47
CA GLU A 46 -3.87 -5.99 11.73
C GLU A 46 -3.79 -4.78 12.69
N SER A 47 -2.73 -3.98 12.57
CA SER A 47 -2.48 -2.85 13.48
C SER A 47 -2.03 -1.60 12.74
N LEU A 48 -2.74 -0.50 12.97
CA LEU A 48 -2.37 0.86 12.54
C LEU A 48 -2.20 1.74 13.77
N ILE A 49 -1.02 2.32 13.93
CA ILE A 49 -0.70 3.26 15.00
C ILE A 49 -0.39 4.62 14.37
N ILE A 50 -1.04 5.67 14.86
CA ILE A 50 -0.82 7.05 14.43
C ILE A 50 -0.36 7.83 15.65
N ASN A 51 0.92 8.20 15.66
CA ASN A 51 1.50 9.03 16.71
C ASN A 51 1.39 10.50 16.32
N GLN A 52 1.11 11.37 17.30
CA GLN A 52 1.00 12.83 17.13
C GLN A 52 2.16 13.55 17.81
#